data_AF-A0A9E0KWM9-F1
#
_entry.id   AF-A0A9E0KWM9-F1
#
_cell.length_a   1.000
_cell.length_b   1.000
_cell.length_c   1.000
_cell.angle_alpha   90.00
_cell.angle_beta   90.00
_cell.angle_gamma   90.00
#
_symmetry.space_group_name_H-M   'P 1'
#
loop_
_entity.id
_entity.type
_entity.pdbx_description
1 polymer ?
#
loop_
_entity_poly.entity_id
_entity_poly.type
_entity_poly.pdbx_seq_one_letter_code
_entity_poly.pdbx_strand_id
1 'polypeptide(L)'
;MKRLAFSLLLSAVAMTAVEANAFSQDTHRRIVVDAVGYMKANPGTTNYAKLEAVATQAGYTIDQFALALGQGAYDVDDFADTYLCGATTGNCQLAPVWGAGASIVKYTSYWHFQNQTQGPDAHGNDFGGYNYAKLTVWGDIDNMASAWLYGDYLDDGKGNLTGWFSSDSSKYNAYDKTEKNYRLGGTSTRKMYADFEKMPFQPIDNLGQYWFSQFLANPTVQTLGFVLHTTDLLQPHHVWTTSALNHAGWETWVSDYYDSESLANPALVSAALNNLPAVATNATDIRPLLTQGGAIAYSQGGIVLSSTDHNDRRNVGRVVIPHAIAMVVRVLNRAADRL
;
A
#
# COMPACT_ATOMS: atom_id res chain seq x y z
N MET A 1 -60.20 13.85 24.67
CA MET A 1 -59.33 13.27 25.71
C MET A 1 -58.20 12.50 25.02
N LYS A 2 -56.94 12.83 25.39
CA LYS A 2 -55.69 12.06 25.25
C LYS A 2 -55.24 11.71 23.82
N ARG A 3 -54.36 12.48 23.17
CA ARG A 3 -52.87 12.44 23.29
C ARG A 3 -52.31 11.02 23.33
N LEU A 4 -51.60 10.64 22.26
CA LEU A 4 -50.38 9.83 22.33
C LEU A 4 -49.53 10.14 21.10
N ALA A 5 -48.60 11.07 21.30
CA ALA A 5 -47.44 11.26 20.45
C ALA A 5 -46.49 10.09 20.71
N PHE A 6 -46.15 9.33 19.67
CA PHE A 6 -44.99 8.44 19.71
C PHE A 6 -43.83 9.20 19.05
N SER A 7 -43.02 9.83 19.89
CA SER A 7 -41.71 10.34 19.50
C SER A 7 -40.78 9.15 19.30
N LEU A 8 -40.47 8.82 18.05
CA LEU A 8 -39.34 7.97 17.72
C LEU A 8 -38.05 8.75 18.03
N LEU A 9 -37.41 8.43 19.14
CA LEU A 9 -36.00 8.76 19.37
C LEU A 9 -35.17 7.84 18.47
N LEU A 10 -34.78 8.34 17.29
CA LEU A 10 -33.66 7.78 16.55
C LEU A 10 -32.38 8.23 17.26
N SER A 11 -31.83 7.37 18.11
CA SER A 11 -30.46 7.50 18.57
C SER A 11 -29.54 7.30 17.37
N ALA A 12 -29.08 8.40 16.78
CA ALA A 12 -27.99 8.40 15.81
C ALA A 12 -26.71 7.94 16.54
N VAL A 13 -26.42 6.64 16.47
CA VAL A 13 -25.05 6.18 16.62
C VAL A 13 -24.38 6.45 15.28
N ALA A 14 -23.80 7.65 15.15
CA ALA A 14 -22.81 7.90 14.11
C ALA A 14 -21.59 7.04 14.45
N MET A 15 -21.58 5.79 14.00
CA MET A 15 -20.34 5.04 13.88
C MET A 15 -19.55 5.71 12.76
N THR A 16 -18.61 6.57 13.14
CA THR A 16 -17.52 6.95 12.24
C THR A 16 -16.79 5.66 11.91
N ALA A 17 -17.09 5.07 10.75
CA ALA A 17 -16.27 4.01 10.19
C ALA A 17 -14.88 4.63 10.00
N VAL A 18 -13.93 4.22 10.83
CA VAL A 18 -12.52 4.58 10.64
C VAL A 18 -12.06 3.72 9.48
N GLU A 19 -11.74 4.36 8.35
CA GLU A 19 -11.29 3.66 7.16
C GLU A 19 -9.88 3.12 7.41
N ALA A 20 -9.72 1.79 7.39
CA ALA A 20 -8.41 1.15 7.21
C ALA A 20 -8.01 1.39 5.75
N ASN A 21 -7.23 2.44 5.52
CA ASN A 21 -6.40 2.50 4.31
C ASN A 21 -5.14 1.71 4.64
N ALA A 22 -4.11 1.74 3.82
CA ALA A 22 -2.81 1.31 4.26
C ALA A 22 -2.26 2.27 5.34
N PHE A 23 -0.93 2.50 5.49
CA PHE A 23 -0.55 3.72 6.22
C PHE A 23 -1.41 4.86 5.69
N SER A 24 -2.09 5.62 6.57
CA SER A 24 -3.15 6.50 6.07
C SER A 24 -2.59 7.39 4.95
N GLN A 25 -3.40 7.74 3.95
CA GLN A 25 -2.91 8.49 2.78
C GLN A 25 -2.03 9.70 3.20
N ASP A 26 -2.43 10.39 4.27
CA ASP A 26 -1.65 11.47 4.88
C ASP A 26 -0.33 11.04 5.53
N THR A 27 -0.27 9.84 6.14
CA THR A 27 0.96 9.24 6.65
C THR A 27 1.96 8.99 5.52
N HIS A 28 1.54 8.43 4.38
CA HIS A 28 2.42 8.29 3.20
C HIS A 28 3.01 9.63 2.77
N ARG A 29 2.13 10.64 2.62
CA ARG A 29 2.53 11.99 2.24
C ARG A 29 3.53 12.59 3.24
N ARG A 30 3.27 12.44 4.55
CA ARG A 30 4.18 12.91 5.63
C ARG A 30 5.55 12.23 5.56
N ILE A 31 5.60 10.91 5.43
CA ILE A 31 6.85 10.16 5.32
C ILE A 31 7.72 10.69 4.16
N VAL A 32 7.10 10.98 3.01
CA VAL A 32 7.82 11.52 1.85
C VAL A 32 8.35 12.94 2.11
N VAL A 33 7.54 13.80 2.71
CA VAL A 33 7.96 15.16 3.07
C VAL A 33 9.13 15.12 4.05
N ASP A 34 9.06 14.27 5.08
CA ASP A 34 10.13 14.10 6.07
C ASP A 34 11.40 13.52 5.45
N ALA A 35 11.29 12.64 4.46
CA ALA A 35 12.45 12.12 3.74
C ALA A 35 13.18 13.23 2.95
N VAL A 36 12.45 14.10 2.24
CA VAL A 36 13.06 15.25 1.56
C VAL A 36 13.66 16.22 2.59
N GLY A 37 12.97 16.47 3.71
CA GLY A 37 13.47 17.26 4.83
C GLY A 37 14.77 16.68 5.42
N TYR A 38 14.84 15.36 5.58
CA TYR A 38 16.04 14.66 6.02
C TYR A 38 17.19 14.83 5.02
N MET A 39 16.94 14.68 3.72
CA MET A 39 17.95 14.90 2.68
C MET A 39 18.47 16.35 2.70
N LYS A 40 17.57 17.33 2.85
CA LYS A 40 17.90 18.77 2.99
C LYS A 40 18.79 19.05 4.18
N ALA A 41 18.55 18.40 5.31
CA ALA A 41 19.37 18.52 6.51
C ALA A 41 20.70 17.75 6.42
N ASN A 42 20.81 16.78 5.51
CA ASN A 42 21.96 15.88 5.38
C ASN A 42 22.51 15.83 3.94
N PRO A 43 22.84 16.98 3.31
CA PRO A 43 23.21 17.02 1.89
C PRO A 43 24.56 16.34 1.60
N GLY A 44 25.43 16.19 2.60
CA GLY A 44 26.73 15.52 2.43
C GLY A 44 26.66 13.99 2.39
N THR A 45 25.52 13.40 2.74
CA THR A 45 25.33 11.93 2.79
C THR A 45 24.18 11.45 1.90
N THR A 46 23.54 12.37 1.18
CA THR A 46 22.41 12.13 0.29
C THR A 46 22.61 12.86 -1.03
N ASN A 47 21.85 12.52 -2.06
CA ASN A 47 21.84 13.21 -3.35
C ASN A 47 20.96 14.48 -3.33
N TYR A 48 20.84 15.15 -2.18
CA TYR A 48 20.00 16.34 -2.03
C TYR A 48 20.27 17.41 -3.08
N ALA A 49 21.55 17.73 -3.35
CA ALA A 49 21.92 18.76 -4.32
C ALA A 49 21.40 18.45 -5.74
N LYS A 50 21.39 17.17 -6.15
CA LYS A 50 20.82 16.76 -7.44
C LYS A 50 19.30 16.87 -7.42
N LEU A 51 18.67 16.41 -6.34
CA LEU A 51 17.23 16.48 -6.16
C LEU A 51 16.72 17.93 -6.20
N GLU A 52 17.40 18.84 -5.51
CA GLU A 52 17.08 20.27 -5.47
C GLU A 52 17.28 20.95 -6.82
N ALA A 53 18.35 20.63 -7.54
CA ALA A 53 18.59 21.16 -8.88
C ALA A 53 17.46 20.78 -9.84
N VAL A 54 16.98 19.54 -9.78
CA VAL A 54 15.90 19.06 -10.64
C VAL A 54 14.55 19.63 -10.24
N ALA A 55 14.26 19.72 -8.94
CA ALA A 55 13.06 20.39 -8.44
C ALA A 55 13.00 21.84 -8.96
N THR A 56 14.12 22.56 -8.89
CA THR A 56 14.25 23.94 -9.38
C THR A 56 14.05 24.02 -10.88
N GLN A 57 14.64 23.10 -11.66
CA GLN A 57 14.48 23.03 -13.10
C GLN A 57 13.01 22.75 -13.51
N ALA A 58 12.31 21.95 -12.71
CA ALA A 58 10.89 21.66 -12.89
C ALA A 58 9.96 22.78 -12.37
N GLY A 59 10.52 23.90 -11.89
CA GLY A 59 9.76 25.07 -11.45
C GLY A 59 9.21 25.00 -10.02
N TYR A 60 9.73 24.07 -9.20
CA TYR A 60 9.36 23.92 -7.80
C TYR A 60 10.43 24.51 -6.87
N THR A 61 10.02 25.04 -5.72
CA THR A 61 10.91 25.02 -4.55
C THR A 61 11.03 23.59 -4.04
N ILE A 62 12.09 23.28 -3.29
CA ILE A 62 12.26 21.92 -2.76
C ILE A 62 11.12 21.48 -1.83
N ASP A 63 10.52 22.43 -1.10
CA ASP A 63 9.38 22.14 -0.21
C ASP A 63 8.10 21.89 -1.02
N GLN A 64 7.86 22.62 -2.12
CA GLN A 64 6.76 22.34 -3.04
C GLN A 64 6.93 20.99 -3.75
N PHE A 65 8.16 20.66 -4.14
CA PHE A 65 8.50 19.38 -4.73
C PHE A 65 8.24 18.22 -3.77
N ALA A 66 8.62 18.35 -2.49
CA ALA A 66 8.33 17.38 -1.45
C ALA A 66 6.82 17.13 -1.28
N LEU A 67 6.01 18.20 -1.27
CA LEU A 67 4.56 18.09 -1.20
C LEU A 67 3.96 17.40 -2.44
N ALA A 68 4.47 17.72 -3.63
CA ALA A 68 4.00 17.09 -4.87
C ALA A 68 4.38 15.61 -4.96
N LEU A 69 5.58 15.23 -4.52
CA LEU A 69 5.97 13.82 -4.37
C LEU A 69 5.08 13.09 -3.37
N GLY A 70 4.86 13.71 -2.20
CA GLY A 70 4.01 13.15 -1.15
C GLY A 70 2.56 13.00 -1.62
N GLN A 71 2.06 13.93 -2.43
CA GLN A 71 0.72 13.81 -3.04
C GLN A 71 0.65 12.62 -4.00
N GLY A 72 1.68 12.38 -4.81
CA GLY A 72 1.74 11.16 -5.61
C GLY A 72 1.66 9.90 -4.75
N ALA A 73 2.39 9.86 -3.62
CA ALA A 73 2.34 8.72 -2.70
C ALA A 73 0.94 8.54 -2.06
N TYR A 74 0.27 9.64 -1.74
CA TYR A 74 -1.11 9.69 -1.24
C TYR A 74 -2.11 9.13 -2.25
N ASP A 75 -1.96 9.49 -3.54
CA ASP A 75 -2.95 9.24 -4.58
C ASP A 75 -3.09 7.76 -4.97
N VAL A 76 -2.10 6.91 -4.66
CA VAL A 76 -2.10 5.48 -5.04
C VAL A 76 -3.26 4.72 -4.38
N ASP A 77 -3.60 5.06 -3.13
CA ASP A 77 -4.76 4.48 -2.41
C ASP A 77 -6.11 4.76 -3.11
N ASP A 78 -6.17 5.79 -3.95
CA ASP A 78 -7.37 6.20 -4.68
C ASP A 78 -7.34 5.80 -6.16
N PHE A 79 -6.37 4.95 -6.57
CA PHE A 79 -6.41 4.38 -7.89
C PHE A 79 -7.73 3.65 -8.13
N ALA A 80 -8.33 3.90 -9.28
CA ALA A 80 -9.58 3.29 -9.72
C ALA A 80 -9.30 2.29 -10.85
N ASP A 81 -8.34 1.40 -10.63
CA ASP A 81 -7.72 0.57 -11.67
C ASP A 81 -8.01 -0.94 -11.52
N THR A 82 -8.63 -1.36 -10.43
CA THR A 82 -8.84 -2.78 -10.13
C THR A 82 -10.31 -3.08 -9.91
N TYR A 83 -10.84 -4.02 -10.70
CA TYR A 83 -12.26 -4.32 -10.72
C TYR A 83 -12.46 -5.82 -10.55
N LEU A 84 -13.28 -6.22 -9.57
CA LEU A 84 -13.77 -7.60 -9.47
C LEU A 84 -15.23 -7.67 -9.93
N CYS A 85 -15.56 -8.77 -10.58
CA CYS A 85 -16.86 -9.07 -11.15
C CYS A 85 -17.58 -10.09 -10.28
N GLY A 86 -18.82 -9.76 -9.91
CA GLY A 86 -19.62 -10.59 -9.01
C GLY A 86 -19.88 -11.98 -9.59
N ALA A 87 -19.64 -13.03 -8.80
CA ALA A 87 -19.77 -14.43 -9.22
C ALA A 87 -21.15 -14.77 -9.82
N THR A 88 -22.22 -14.13 -9.34
CA THR A 88 -23.60 -14.43 -9.76
C THR A 88 -24.13 -13.49 -10.83
N THR A 89 -23.62 -12.25 -10.89
CA THR A 89 -24.16 -11.19 -11.74
C THR A 89 -23.27 -10.87 -12.92
N GLY A 90 -21.99 -11.22 -12.85
CA GLY A 90 -20.94 -10.77 -13.76
C GLY A 90 -20.67 -9.27 -13.70
N ASN A 91 -21.30 -8.52 -12.78
CA ASN A 91 -21.17 -7.06 -12.70
C ASN A 91 -19.87 -6.68 -12.01
N CYS A 92 -19.03 -5.93 -12.72
CA CYS A 92 -17.73 -5.50 -12.25
C CYS A 92 -17.80 -4.13 -11.59
N GLN A 93 -17.19 -4.02 -10.41
CA GLN A 93 -17.21 -2.83 -9.55
C GLN A 93 -15.78 -2.54 -9.06
N LEU A 94 -15.52 -1.36 -8.49
CA LEU A 94 -14.25 -1.01 -7.82
C LEU A 94 -14.23 -1.38 -6.33
N ALA A 95 -15.42 -1.50 -5.74
CA ALA A 95 -15.66 -1.87 -4.36
C ALA A 95 -17.16 -2.14 -4.19
N PRO A 96 -17.59 -3.30 -3.68
CA PRO A 96 -18.95 -3.49 -3.20
C PRO A 96 -19.05 -2.77 -1.86
N VAL A 97 -19.51 -1.52 -1.90
CA VAL A 97 -19.65 -0.67 -0.70
C VAL A 97 -20.85 -1.10 0.12
N TRP A 98 -20.65 -1.61 1.35
CA TRP A 98 -21.59 -1.44 2.48
C TRP A 98 -20.86 -1.53 3.85
N GLY A 99 -20.86 -0.44 4.64
CA GLY A 99 -20.54 -0.46 6.08
C GLY A 99 -19.06 -0.54 6.46
N ALA A 100 -18.76 -1.03 7.68
CA ALA A 100 -17.42 -1.09 8.28
C ALA A 100 -16.38 -1.95 7.51
N GLY A 101 -16.79 -2.65 6.46
CA GLY A 101 -15.90 -3.31 5.50
C GLY A 101 -15.46 -2.44 4.32
N ALA A 102 -16.03 -1.24 4.14
CA ALA A 102 -15.84 -0.42 2.93
C ALA A 102 -14.37 0.00 2.69
N SER A 103 -13.57 0.13 3.74
CA SER A 103 -12.15 0.48 3.60
C SER A 103 -11.27 -0.68 3.16
N ILE A 104 -11.66 -1.92 3.49
CA ILE A 104 -10.90 -3.13 3.13
C ILE A 104 -11.20 -3.56 1.70
N VAL A 105 -12.41 -3.30 1.22
CA VAL A 105 -12.86 -3.72 -0.11
C VAL A 105 -12.70 -2.62 -1.17
N LYS A 106 -11.79 -1.65 -0.99
CA LYS A 106 -11.23 -0.95 -2.16
C LYS A 106 -10.40 -1.99 -2.90
N TYR A 107 -10.82 -2.43 -4.09
CA TYR A 107 -10.15 -3.54 -4.79
C TYR A 107 -8.68 -3.28 -5.14
N THR A 108 -8.24 -2.03 -5.10
CA THR A 108 -6.82 -1.66 -5.21
C THR A 108 -5.99 -2.09 -4.00
N SER A 109 -6.59 -2.20 -2.81
CA SER A 109 -5.90 -2.58 -1.56
C SER A 109 -5.16 -3.92 -1.67
N TYR A 110 -5.65 -4.86 -2.50
CA TYR A 110 -5.03 -6.18 -2.65
C TYR A 110 -3.63 -6.14 -3.28
N TRP A 111 -3.26 -5.04 -3.96
CA TRP A 111 -1.91 -4.84 -4.51
C TRP A 111 -0.93 -4.23 -3.51
N HIS A 112 -1.38 -3.90 -2.29
CA HIS A 112 -0.57 -3.18 -1.31
C HIS A 112 0.20 -4.12 -0.35
N PHE A 113 0.03 -5.43 -0.53
CA PHE A 113 0.62 -6.45 0.33
C PHE A 113 1.92 -7.02 -0.23
N GLN A 114 2.79 -7.47 0.66
CA GLN A 114 3.89 -8.39 0.35
C GLN A 114 3.95 -9.46 1.44
N ASN A 115 3.46 -10.65 1.15
CA ASN A 115 3.29 -11.73 2.11
C ASN A 115 4.62 -12.34 2.54
N GLN A 116 5.26 -11.73 3.55
CA GLN A 116 6.50 -12.18 4.19
C GLN A 116 6.30 -13.41 5.09
N THR A 117 5.04 -13.78 5.37
CA THR A 117 4.72 -15.01 6.13
C THR A 117 4.79 -16.26 5.25
N GLN A 118 4.80 -16.07 3.95
CA GLN A 118 4.98 -17.08 2.92
C GLN A 118 6.26 -16.77 2.13
N GLY A 119 6.80 -17.76 1.46
CA GLY A 119 7.92 -17.55 0.54
C GLY A 119 7.40 -17.29 -0.89
N PRO A 120 8.05 -17.88 -1.90
CA PRO A 120 7.67 -17.69 -3.29
C PRO A 120 6.21 -18.01 -3.61
N ASP A 121 5.63 -17.26 -4.56
CA ASP A 121 4.22 -17.34 -4.92
C ASP A 121 3.95 -18.08 -6.24
N ALA A 122 2.66 -18.15 -6.61
CA ALA A 122 2.22 -18.82 -7.83
C ALA A 122 2.66 -18.11 -9.12
N HIS A 123 3.13 -16.87 -9.05
CA HIS A 123 3.63 -16.13 -10.20
C HIS A 123 5.13 -16.35 -10.43
N GLY A 124 5.85 -16.86 -9.43
CA GLY A 124 7.31 -16.97 -9.42
C GLY A 124 8.02 -15.77 -8.80
N ASN A 125 7.30 -14.92 -8.06
CA ASN A 125 7.93 -13.88 -7.25
C ASN A 125 8.57 -14.50 -5.99
N ASP A 126 9.56 -13.83 -5.38
CA ASP A 126 10.16 -14.26 -4.10
C ASP A 126 9.15 -14.23 -2.95
N PHE A 127 8.18 -13.31 -3.01
CA PHE A 127 7.04 -13.16 -2.11
C PHE A 127 5.78 -12.84 -2.90
N GLY A 128 4.62 -13.31 -2.44
CA GLY A 128 3.32 -13.01 -3.07
C GLY A 128 2.67 -11.75 -2.50
N GLY A 129 1.62 -11.24 -3.17
CA GLY A 129 0.74 -10.22 -2.60
C GLY A 129 -0.37 -10.83 -1.73
N TYR A 130 -1.53 -10.19 -1.70
CA TYR A 130 -2.71 -10.75 -1.04
C TYR A 130 -3.13 -12.08 -1.70
N ASN A 131 -3.39 -13.09 -0.88
CA ASN A 131 -4.01 -14.34 -1.31
C ASN A 131 -4.70 -14.98 -0.12
N TYR A 132 -6.02 -14.97 -0.10
CA TYR A 132 -6.81 -15.45 1.04
C TYR A 132 -6.48 -16.91 1.42
N ALA A 133 -6.28 -17.79 0.43
CA ALA A 133 -5.93 -19.19 0.67
C ALA A 133 -4.51 -19.41 1.23
N LYS A 134 -3.69 -18.35 1.29
CA LYS A 134 -2.28 -18.37 1.73
C LYS A 134 -2.00 -17.44 2.90
N LEU A 135 -3.01 -16.84 3.50
CA LEU A 135 -2.83 -16.11 4.76
C LEU A 135 -2.33 -17.08 5.82
N THR A 136 -1.44 -16.62 6.70
CA THR A 136 -1.03 -17.39 7.89
C THR A 136 -1.67 -16.85 9.16
N VAL A 137 -2.22 -15.65 9.06
CA VAL A 137 -2.94 -14.95 10.11
C VAL A 137 -4.23 -14.44 9.47
N TRP A 138 -5.36 -15.01 9.88
CA TRP A 138 -6.69 -14.59 9.43
C TRP A 138 -7.35 -13.74 10.51
N GLY A 139 -8.10 -12.72 10.10
CA GLY A 139 -9.09 -12.10 10.96
C GLY A 139 -10.48 -12.04 10.37
N ASP A 140 -11.39 -11.45 11.14
CA ASP A 140 -12.80 -11.29 10.83
C ASP A 140 -13.05 -10.60 9.49
N ILE A 141 -12.29 -9.55 9.22
CA ILE A 141 -12.35 -8.79 7.97
C ILE A 141 -11.92 -9.64 6.76
N ASP A 142 -10.83 -10.41 6.87
CA ASP A 142 -10.35 -11.27 5.78
C ASP A 142 -11.40 -12.35 5.46
N ASN A 143 -11.96 -12.96 6.50
CA ASN A 143 -13.01 -13.96 6.40
C ASN A 143 -14.28 -13.39 5.77
N MET A 144 -14.66 -12.16 6.15
CA MET A 144 -15.79 -11.46 5.56
C MET A 144 -15.55 -11.18 4.07
N ALA A 145 -14.37 -10.69 3.69
CA ALA A 145 -14.03 -10.43 2.30
C ALA A 145 -14.10 -11.72 1.47
N SER A 146 -13.50 -12.83 1.94
CA SER A 146 -13.57 -14.11 1.23
C SER A 146 -14.97 -14.70 1.16
N ALA A 147 -15.81 -14.51 2.17
CA ALA A 147 -17.18 -15.02 2.15
C ALA A 147 -18.07 -14.17 1.22
N TRP A 148 -17.85 -12.85 1.20
CA TRP A 148 -18.63 -11.92 0.39
C TRP A 148 -18.28 -12.00 -1.09
N LEU A 149 -16.98 -12.06 -1.40
CA LEU A 149 -16.44 -12.11 -2.76
C LEU A 149 -16.27 -13.55 -3.26
N TYR A 150 -16.93 -14.52 -2.64
CA TYR A 150 -16.71 -15.93 -2.94
C TYR A 150 -17.05 -16.24 -4.42
N GLY A 151 -16.05 -16.72 -5.17
CA GLY A 151 -16.17 -16.96 -6.61
C GLY A 151 -16.22 -15.69 -7.49
N ASP A 152 -16.05 -14.50 -6.92
CA ASP A 152 -15.84 -13.28 -7.71
C ASP A 152 -14.51 -13.42 -8.46
N TYR A 153 -14.44 -12.85 -9.66
CA TYR A 153 -13.28 -12.95 -10.54
C TYR A 153 -12.72 -11.57 -10.89
N LEU A 154 -11.45 -11.50 -11.28
CA LEU A 154 -10.85 -10.24 -11.73
C LEU A 154 -11.40 -9.89 -13.11
N ASP A 155 -11.83 -8.65 -13.31
CA ASP A 155 -12.29 -8.17 -14.62
C ASP A 155 -11.15 -8.34 -15.65
N ASP A 156 -11.41 -9.09 -16.71
CA ASP A 156 -10.44 -9.37 -17.79
C ASP A 156 -10.94 -8.94 -19.17
N GLY A 157 -11.96 -8.07 -19.21
CA GLY A 157 -12.60 -7.61 -20.43
C GLY A 157 -13.14 -8.76 -21.28
N LYS A 158 -12.53 -9.01 -22.45
CA LYS A 158 -12.92 -10.12 -23.36
C LYS A 158 -12.17 -11.41 -23.07
N GLY A 159 -11.56 -11.51 -21.90
CA GLY A 159 -10.58 -12.54 -21.57
C GLY A 159 -11.16 -13.92 -21.25
N ASN A 160 -12.49 -14.01 -21.19
CA ASN A 160 -13.29 -15.22 -20.95
C ASN A 160 -13.28 -15.73 -19.49
N LEU A 161 -12.89 -14.90 -18.51
CA LEU A 161 -13.32 -15.16 -17.14
C LEU A 161 -14.83 -14.91 -17.03
N THR A 162 -15.52 -15.82 -16.36
CA THR A 162 -16.97 -15.74 -16.17
C THR A 162 -17.34 -16.21 -14.78
N GLY A 163 -18.41 -15.63 -14.25
CA GLY A 163 -19.02 -16.10 -13.01
C GLY A 163 -19.85 -17.36 -13.21
N TRP A 164 -20.57 -17.75 -12.16
CA TRP A 164 -21.54 -18.84 -12.17
C TRP A 164 -22.61 -18.63 -13.24
N PHE A 165 -23.10 -19.72 -13.80
CA PHE A 165 -24.06 -19.70 -14.92
C PHE A 165 -23.54 -18.94 -16.16
N SER A 166 -22.21 -18.80 -16.29
CA SER A 166 -21.56 -18.03 -17.33
C SER A 166 -21.94 -16.54 -17.32
N SER A 167 -22.28 -15.98 -16.14
CA SER A 167 -22.58 -14.56 -16.01
C SER A 167 -21.30 -13.73 -16.14
N ASP A 168 -21.25 -12.85 -17.14
CA ASP A 168 -20.14 -11.93 -17.32
C ASP A 168 -20.59 -10.61 -17.96
N SER A 169 -20.12 -9.50 -17.40
CA SER A 169 -20.28 -8.14 -17.95
C SER A 169 -19.00 -7.31 -17.83
N SER A 170 -17.85 -8.00 -17.84
CA SER A 170 -16.51 -7.42 -17.80
C SER A 170 -16.32 -6.32 -18.83
N LYS A 171 -15.74 -5.20 -18.39
CA LYS A 171 -15.61 -3.99 -19.22
C LYS A 171 -14.38 -3.15 -18.92
N TYR A 172 -13.76 -3.29 -17.75
CA TYR A 172 -12.66 -2.41 -17.34
C TYR A 172 -11.28 -2.95 -17.74
N ASN A 173 -11.19 -4.27 -17.88
CA ASN A 173 -10.03 -5.11 -18.17
C ASN A 173 -8.86 -4.90 -17.19
N ALA A 174 -9.12 -5.13 -15.90
CA ALA A 174 -8.12 -5.02 -14.83
C ALA A 174 -6.96 -6.01 -15.04
N TYR A 175 -7.22 -7.21 -15.57
CA TYR A 175 -6.18 -8.20 -15.86
C TYR A 175 -5.16 -7.71 -16.91
N ASP A 176 -5.59 -7.28 -18.10
CA ASP A 176 -4.63 -6.85 -19.14
C ASP A 176 -4.11 -5.41 -18.96
N LYS A 177 -4.60 -4.68 -17.95
CA LYS A 177 -4.13 -3.33 -17.63
C LYS A 177 -3.31 -3.32 -16.33
N THR A 178 -3.97 -3.49 -15.21
CA THR A 178 -3.39 -3.30 -13.86
C THR A 178 -2.51 -4.48 -13.47
N GLU A 179 -3.06 -5.70 -13.48
CA GLU A 179 -2.27 -6.91 -13.18
C GLU A 179 -1.08 -7.04 -14.12
N LYS A 180 -1.28 -6.80 -15.42
CA LYS A 180 -0.21 -6.80 -16.41
C LYS A 180 0.92 -5.82 -16.08
N ASN A 181 0.61 -4.64 -15.55
CA ASN A 181 1.61 -3.66 -15.15
C ASN A 181 2.43 -4.16 -13.96
N TYR A 182 1.80 -4.87 -13.02
CA TYR A 182 2.44 -5.41 -11.82
C TYR A 182 3.03 -6.82 -12.01
N ARG A 183 2.84 -7.45 -13.18
CA ARG A 183 3.47 -8.72 -13.54
C ARG A 183 4.90 -8.50 -14.03
N LEU A 184 5.85 -8.44 -13.11
CA LEU A 184 7.25 -8.14 -13.42
C LEU A 184 8.17 -9.35 -13.25
N GLY A 185 8.54 -9.97 -14.38
CA GLY A 185 9.46 -11.12 -14.42
C GLY A 185 8.80 -12.47 -14.11
N GLY A 186 7.60 -12.48 -13.51
CA GLY A 186 6.78 -13.66 -13.28
C GLY A 186 5.77 -13.98 -14.40
N THR A 187 4.97 -15.01 -14.17
CA THR A 187 3.90 -15.42 -15.07
C THR A 187 2.54 -15.36 -14.38
N SER A 188 1.52 -14.90 -15.10
CA SER A 188 0.14 -15.02 -14.63
C SER A 188 -0.73 -15.60 -15.73
N THR A 189 -1.76 -16.33 -15.31
CA THR A 189 -2.82 -16.79 -16.20
C THR A 189 -4.15 -16.30 -15.66
N ARG A 190 -5.11 -16.03 -16.54
CA ARG A 190 -6.47 -15.62 -16.13
C ARG A 190 -7.10 -16.58 -15.13
N LYS A 191 -6.86 -17.88 -15.28
CA LYS A 191 -7.35 -18.92 -14.36
C LYS A 191 -6.91 -18.70 -12.91
N MET A 192 -5.76 -18.08 -12.67
CA MET A 192 -5.33 -17.71 -11.31
C MET A 192 -6.30 -16.70 -10.67
N TYR A 193 -7.03 -15.94 -11.48
CA TYR A 193 -7.97 -14.90 -11.08
C TYR A 193 -9.43 -15.25 -11.34
N ALA A 194 -9.76 -16.54 -11.40
CA ALA A 194 -11.13 -17.00 -11.60
C ALA A 194 -11.96 -17.01 -10.30
N ASP A 195 -11.34 -17.16 -9.13
CA ASP A 195 -12.02 -17.20 -7.84
C ASP A 195 -11.25 -16.37 -6.80
N PHE A 196 -11.90 -15.38 -6.18
CA PHE A 196 -11.26 -14.45 -5.24
C PHE A 196 -10.58 -15.15 -4.07
N GLU A 197 -11.21 -16.18 -3.49
CA GLU A 197 -10.67 -16.88 -2.34
C GLU A 197 -9.38 -17.65 -2.65
N LYS A 198 -8.99 -17.75 -3.93
CA LYS A 198 -7.76 -18.41 -4.42
C LYS A 198 -6.82 -17.47 -5.18
N MET A 199 -7.24 -16.23 -5.46
CA MET A 199 -6.50 -15.25 -6.25
C MET A 199 -5.14 -14.95 -5.64
N PRO A 200 -4.02 -15.17 -6.36
CA PRO A 200 -2.75 -14.59 -6.00
C PRO A 200 -2.67 -13.18 -6.61
N PHE A 201 -2.67 -12.13 -5.80
CA PHE A 201 -2.33 -10.78 -6.28
C PHE A 201 -0.81 -10.61 -6.36
N GLN A 202 -0.34 -9.75 -7.28
CA GLN A 202 1.07 -9.37 -7.37
C GLN A 202 1.46 -8.56 -6.13
N PRO A 203 2.69 -8.68 -5.63
CA PRO A 203 3.12 -7.98 -4.42
C PRO A 203 3.40 -6.48 -4.70
N ILE A 204 3.31 -5.65 -3.66
CA ILE A 204 3.47 -4.20 -3.76
C ILE A 204 4.86 -3.76 -4.27
N ASP A 205 5.92 -4.55 -4.06
CA ASP A 205 7.23 -4.24 -4.63
C ASP A 205 7.22 -4.31 -6.16
N ASN A 206 6.35 -5.12 -6.78
CA ASN A 206 6.13 -5.06 -8.22
C ASN A 206 5.37 -3.80 -8.65
N LEU A 207 4.39 -3.32 -7.87
CA LEU A 207 3.74 -2.02 -8.10
C LEU A 207 4.78 -0.89 -8.05
N GLY A 208 5.60 -0.86 -7.00
CA GLY A 208 6.68 0.11 -6.84
C GLY A 208 7.67 0.09 -7.99
N GLN A 209 8.09 -1.11 -8.40
CA GLN A 209 9.01 -1.30 -9.51
C GLN A 209 8.41 -0.90 -10.86
N TYR A 210 7.12 -1.14 -11.09
CA TYR A 210 6.43 -0.70 -12.30
C TYR A 210 6.52 0.82 -12.43
N TRP A 211 6.08 1.55 -11.39
CA TRP A 211 6.12 3.00 -11.39
C TRP A 211 7.54 3.56 -11.44
N PHE A 212 8.50 2.87 -10.82
CA PHE A 212 9.90 3.26 -10.90
C PHE A 212 10.44 3.10 -12.33
N SER A 213 10.03 2.04 -13.02
CA SER A 213 10.35 1.83 -14.44
C SER A 213 9.71 2.91 -15.33
N GLN A 214 8.47 3.31 -15.05
CA GLN A 214 7.82 4.44 -15.73
C GLN A 214 8.57 5.75 -15.49
N PHE A 215 9.01 6.01 -14.25
CA PHE A 215 9.84 7.16 -13.91
C PHE A 215 11.19 7.14 -14.65
N LEU A 216 11.88 6.00 -14.69
CA LEU A 216 13.15 5.88 -15.41
C LEU A 216 12.98 6.16 -16.91
N ALA A 217 11.87 5.73 -17.51
CA ALA A 217 11.57 5.97 -18.91
C ALA A 217 11.18 7.43 -19.19
N ASN A 218 10.27 8.00 -18.40
CA ASN A 218 9.78 9.37 -18.52
C ASN A 218 9.65 10.01 -17.13
N PRO A 219 10.69 10.70 -16.64
CA PRO A 219 10.71 11.22 -15.28
C PRO A 219 9.65 12.28 -15.05
N THR A 220 8.72 12.02 -14.13
CA THR A 220 7.78 13.02 -13.62
C THR A 220 7.73 12.95 -12.09
N VAL A 221 7.35 14.06 -11.46
CA VAL A 221 7.15 14.10 -9.99
C VAL A 221 6.07 13.09 -9.58
N GLN A 222 5.03 12.96 -10.39
CA GLN A 222 3.92 12.06 -10.12
C GLN A 222 4.34 10.59 -10.18
N THR A 223 5.04 10.15 -11.24
CA THR A 223 5.47 8.75 -11.34
C THR A 223 6.46 8.39 -10.25
N LEU A 224 7.33 9.32 -9.85
CA LEU A 224 8.20 9.13 -8.69
C LEU A 224 7.39 9.04 -7.39
N GLY A 225 6.41 9.92 -7.18
CA GLY A 225 5.53 9.89 -6.02
C GLY A 225 4.80 8.56 -5.86
N PHE A 226 4.27 7.99 -6.95
CA PHE A 226 3.64 6.67 -6.93
C PHE A 226 4.56 5.55 -6.44
N VAL A 227 5.87 5.62 -6.72
CA VAL A 227 6.85 4.67 -6.18
C VAL A 227 6.91 4.76 -4.65
N LEU A 228 6.80 5.96 -4.09
CA LEU A 228 7.01 6.20 -2.65
C LEU A 228 5.85 5.71 -1.78
N HIS A 229 4.72 5.37 -2.39
CA HIS A 229 3.63 4.66 -1.71
C HIS A 229 4.06 3.28 -1.17
N THR A 230 5.12 2.68 -1.73
CA THR A 230 5.71 1.42 -1.23
C THR A 230 6.17 1.45 0.23
N THR A 231 6.14 2.61 0.90
CA THR A 231 6.24 2.74 2.36
C THR A 231 5.24 1.88 3.13
N ASP A 232 4.19 1.39 2.46
CA ASP A 232 3.32 0.31 2.92
C ASP A 232 4.03 -0.99 3.30
N LEU A 233 5.19 -1.27 2.73
CA LEU A 233 6.01 -2.40 3.17
C LEU A 233 6.49 -2.24 4.62
N LEU A 234 6.42 -1.03 5.18
CA LEU A 234 6.72 -0.75 6.58
C LEU A 234 5.45 -0.67 7.45
N GLN A 235 4.29 -0.95 6.88
CA GLN A 235 3.04 -1.18 7.58
C GLN A 235 3.00 -2.69 7.93
N PRO A 236 2.98 -3.09 9.23
CA PRO A 236 3.09 -4.51 9.60
C PRO A 236 1.98 -5.41 9.03
N HIS A 237 0.73 -4.97 9.04
CA HIS A 237 -0.39 -5.73 8.47
C HIS A 237 -0.23 -6.00 6.96
N HIS A 238 0.47 -5.13 6.23
CA HIS A 238 0.73 -5.30 4.79
C HIS A 238 1.76 -6.39 4.49
N VAL A 239 2.66 -6.67 5.43
CA VAL A 239 3.66 -7.74 5.29
C VAL A 239 3.26 -9.04 5.96
N TRP A 240 2.39 -8.95 6.97
CA TRP A 240 1.70 -10.10 7.57
C TRP A 240 0.42 -10.48 6.79
N THR A 241 0.05 -9.68 5.79
CA THR A 241 -1.05 -9.91 4.84
C THR A 241 -2.40 -10.11 5.50
N THR A 242 -2.81 -9.21 6.38
CA THR A 242 -4.15 -9.23 6.97
C THR A 242 -4.76 -7.85 6.91
N SER A 243 -6.04 -7.78 6.54
CA SER A 243 -6.83 -6.56 6.62
C SER A 243 -7.50 -6.38 7.98
N ALA A 244 -7.27 -7.31 8.91
CA ALA A 244 -7.92 -7.39 10.21
C ALA A 244 -6.95 -7.09 11.37
N LEU A 245 -7.28 -7.54 12.58
CA LEU A 245 -6.32 -7.58 13.70
C LEU A 245 -5.74 -6.20 14.04
N ASN A 246 -6.61 -5.24 14.34
CA ASN A 246 -6.25 -3.86 14.68
C ASN A 246 -5.58 -3.07 13.55
N HIS A 247 -5.74 -3.44 12.27
CA HIS A 247 -5.18 -2.73 11.11
C HIS A 247 -5.43 -1.20 11.16
N ALA A 248 -6.70 -0.77 11.00
CA ALA A 248 -7.08 0.64 11.12
C ALA A 248 -6.66 1.26 12.46
N GLY A 249 -6.74 0.48 13.54
CA GLY A 249 -6.39 0.94 14.88
C GLY A 249 -4.90 1.25 15.02
N TRP A 250 -4.03 0.52 14.33
CA TRP A 250 -2.59 0.75 14.28
C TRP A 250 -2.27 2.01 13.47
N GLU A 251 -2.87 2.16 12.29
CA GLU A 251 -2.65 3.33 11.42
C GLU A 251 -3.15 4.62 12.05
N THR A 252 -4.32 4.56 12.68
CA THR A 252 -4.85 5.68 13.46
C THR A 252 -3.88 6.07 14.56
N TRP A 253 -3.31 5.09 15.28
CA TRP A 253 -2.30 5.37 16.30
C TRP A 253 -1.05 5.98 15.71
N VAL A 254 -0.55 5.49 14.57
CA VAL A 254 0.61 6.09 13.91
C VAL A 254 0.32 7.55 13.53
N SER A 255 -0.83 7.83 12.96
CA SER A 255 -1.25 9.20 12.61
C SER A 255 -1.34 10.11 13.85
N ASP A 256 -2.00 9.64 14.91
CA ASP A 256 -2.24 10.40 16.14
C ASP A 256 -0.93 10.68 16.92
N TYR A 257 0.01 9.74 16.89
CA TYR A 257 1.23 9.79 17.68
C TYR A 257 2.49 10.12 16.86
N TYR A 258 2.35 10.39 15.56
CA TYR A 258 3.47 10.66 14.65
C TYR A 258 4.43 11.73 15.22
N ASP A 259 3.86 12.86 15.64
CA ASP A 259 4.62 14.01 16.14
C ASP A 259 4.98 13.85 17.62
N SER A 260 4.03 13.42 18.46
CA SER A 260 4.22 13.31 19.91
C SER A 260 5.25 12.24 20.30
N GLU A 261 5.35 11.17 19.52
CA GLU A 261 6.37 10.13 19.69
C GLU A 261 7.66 10.37 18.87
N SER A 262 7.71 11.51 18.16
CA SER A 262 8.84 11.88 17.30
C SER A 262 9.22 10.75 16.34
N LEU A 263 8.24 10.16 15.67
CA LEU A 263 8.45 9.00 14.81
C LEU A 263 9.37 9.31 13.61
N ALA A 264 9.41 10.58 13.18
CA ALA A 264 10.31 11.08 12.14
C ALA A 264 11.66 11.60 12.68
N ASN A 265 12.08 11.21 13.88
CA ASN A 265 13.34 11.70 14.48
C ASN A 265 14.55 11.46 13.56
N PRO A 266 15.32 12.50 13.18
CA PRO A 266 16.44 12.36 12.24
C PRO A 266 17.53 11.37 12.68
N ALA A 267 17.76 11.19 13.98
CA ALA A 267 18.72 10.22 14.48
C ALA A 267 18.23 8.78 14.26
N LEU A 268 16.93 8.54 14.40
CA LEU A 268 16.33 7.24 14.08
C LEU A 268 16.37 6.96 12.58
N VAL A 269 16.10 7.97 11.74
CA VAL A 269 16.21 7.85 10.27
C VAL A 269 17.65 7.55 9.85
N SER A 270 18.63 8.24 10.46
CA SER A 270 20.06 7.98 10.23
C SER A 270 20.44 6.54 10.59
N ALA A 271 19.93 6.03 11.73
CA ALA A 271 20.16 4.66 12.15
C ALA A 271 19.49 3.65 11.19
N ALA A 272 18.26 3.93 10.77
CA ALA A 272 17.50 3.09 9.85
C ALA A 272 18.16 2.96 8.48
N LEU A 273 18.81 4.01 7.99
CA LEU A 273 19.59 3.95 6.73
C LEU A 273 20.69 2.89 6.77
N ASN A 274 21.26 2.57 7.94
CA ASN A 274 22.29 1.53 8.05
C ASN A 274 21.73 0.11 7.84
N ASN A 275 20.42 -0.08 8.03
CA ASN A 275 19.74 -1.38 7.87
C ASN A 275 19.19 -1.57 6.46
N LEU A 276 19.20 -0.52 5.64
CA LEU A 276 18.70 -0.55 4.27
C LEU A 276 19.86 -0.38 3.27
N PRO A 277 20.04 -1.31 2.33
CA PRO A 277 21.12 -1.22 1.36
C PRO A 277 21.00 0.05 0.52
N ALA A 278 22.15 0.64 0.20
CA ALA A 278 22.19 1.67 -0.82
C ALA A 278 21.78 1.06 -2.17
N VAL A 279 20.90 1.75 -2.89
CA VAL A 279 20.58 1.37 -4.26
C VAL A 279 21.71 1.86 -5.16
N ALA A 280 22.30 0.97 -5.96
CA ALA A 280 23.40 1.33 -6.84
C ALA A 280 22.97 2.42 -7.84
N THR A 281 23.86 3.36 -8.16
CA THR A 281 23.56 4.56 -8.97
C THR A 281 23.00 4.25 -10.37
N ASN A 282 23.28 3.06 -10.91
CA ASN A 282 22.78 2.59 -12.21
C ASN A 282 21.71 1.50 -12.10
N ALA A 283 21.27 1.13 -10.89
CA ALA A 283 20.27 0.07 -10.70
C ALA A 283 18.95 0.43 -11.38
N THR A 284 18.38 -0.49 -12.14
CA THR A 284 17.03 -0.32 -12.71
C THR A 284 15.96 -1.01 -11.89
N ASP A 285 16.36 -1.87 -10.95
CA ASP A 285 15.49 -2.64 -10.05
C ASP A 285 15.69 -2.16 -8.60
N ILE A 286 14.60 -1.75 -7.96
CA ILE A 286 14.54 -1.32 -6.57
C ILE A 286 13.89 -2.35 -5.66
N ARG A 287 13.34 -3.45 -6.19
CA ARG A 287 12.68 -4.49 -5.37
C ARG A 287 13.56 -5.04 -4.26
N PRO A 288 14.88 -5.26 -4.43
CA PRO A 288 15.72 -5.70 -3.31
C PRO A 288 15.71 -4.75 -2.11
N LEU A 289 15.63 -3.43 -2.33
CA LEU A 289 15.45 -2.45 -1.25
C LEU A 289 14.08 -2.60 -0.60
N LEU A 290 13.04 -2.69 -1.42
CA LEU A 290 11.65 -2.78 -0.98
C LEU A 290 11.41 -4.04 -0.13
N THR A 291 11.87 -5.20 -0.61
CA THR A 291 11.82 -6.47 0.12
C THR A 291 12.58 -6.42 1.44
N GLN A 292 13.72 -5.72 1.51
CA GLN A 292 14.41 -5.51 2.78
C GLN A 292 13.59 -4.65 3.76
N GLY A 293 12.90 -3.62 3.26
CA GLY A 293 11.92 -2.85 4.05
C GLY A 293 10.82 -3.75 4.62
N GLY A 294 10.23 -4.60 3.77
CA GLY A 294 9.22 -5.57 4.17
C GLY A 294 9.70 -6.55 5.26
N ALA A 295 10.92 -7.06 5.12
CA ALA A 295 11.53 -7.96 6.09
C ALA A 295 11.74 -7.30 7.48
N ILE A 296 12.02 -5.99 7.51
CA ILE A 296 12.14 -5.24 8.77
C ILE A 296 10.78 -5.16 9.47
N ALA A 297 9.73 -4.74 8.78
CA ALA A 297 8.39 -4.69 9.37
C ALA A 297 7.85 -6.07 9.76
N TYR A 298 8.16 -7.10 8.99
CA TYR A 298 7.79 -8.47 9.35
C TYR A 298 8.45 -8.90 10.66
N SER A 299 9.77 -8.69 10.79
CA SER A 299 10.53 -9.11 11.97
C SER A 299 10.26 -8.29 13.24
N GLN A 300 9.80 -7.04 13.10
CA GLN A 300 9.65 -6.12 14.24
C GLN A 300 8.19 -5.75 14.54
N GLY A 301 7.29 -5.89 13.58
CA GLY A 301 5.95 -5.30 13.63
C GLY A 301 4.86 -6.22 14.15
N GLY A 302 5.08 -7.53 14.21
CA GLY A 302 4.01 -8.52 14.47
C GLY A 302 3.17 -8.28 15.74
N ILE A 303 3.73 -7.63 16.78
CA ILE A 303 3.00 -7.36 18.02
C ILE A 303 1.79 -6.44 17.82
N VAL A 304 1.82 -5.52 16.85
CA VAL A 304 0.72 -4.54 16.65
C VAL A 304 -0.54 -5.15 16.05
N LEU A 305 -0.46 -6.39 15.54
CA LEU A 305 -1.62 -7.16 15.11
C LEU A 305 -2.52 -7.52 16.32
N SER A 306 -1.92 -7.70 17.50
CA SER A 306 -2.67 -8.14 18.70
C SER A 306 -2.70 -7.09 19.82
N SER A 307 -1.71 -6.20 19.89
CA SER A 307 -1.58 -5.22 20.97
C SER A 307 -2.13 -3.85 20.59
N THR A 308 -2.96 -3.30 21.49
CA THR A 308 -3.38 -1.90 21.49
C THR A 308 -2.64 -1.07 22.54
N ASP A 309 -1.70 -1.67 23.27
CA ASP A 309 -0.90 -0.96 24.27
C ASP A 309 -0.03 0.11 23.62
N HIS A 310 -0.01 1.29 24.23
CA HIS A 310 0.72 2.43 23.70
C HIS A 310 2.23 2.18 23.64
N ASN A 311 2.84 1.50 24.62
CA ASN A 311 4.28 1.28 24.63
C ASN A 311 4.70 0.27 23.56
N ASP A 312 3.93 -0.79 23.36
CA ASP A 312 4.17 -1.75 22.28
C ASP A 312 4.13 -1.06 20.91
N ARG A 313 3.06 -0.27 20.68
CA ARG A 313 2.90 0.51 19.45
C ARG A 313 3.99 1.55 19.26
N ARG A 314 4.40 2.24 20.33
CA ARG A 314 5.53 3.17 20.30
C ARG A 314 6.83 2.48 19.91
N ASN A 315 7.10 1.32 20.49
CA ASN A 315 8.33 0.57 20.19
C ASN A 315 8.38 0.17 18.72
N VAL A 316 7.27 -0.32 18.16
CA VAL A 316 7.18 -0.64 16.72
C VAL A 316 7.23 0.60 15.84
N GLY A 317 6.49 1.66 16.19
CA GLY A 317 6.42 2.91 15.42
C GLY A 317 7.78 3.58 15.28
N ARG A 318 8.58 3.57 16.35
CA ARG A 318 9.97 4.08 16.37
C ARG A 318 10.96 3.20 15.59
N VAL A 319 10.53 2.06 15.07
CA VAL A 319 11.27 1.27 14.10
C VAL A 319 10.72 1.54 12.70
N VAL A 320 9.44 1.26 12.46
CA VAL A 320 8.94 1.17 11.09
C VAL A 320 8.84 2.52 10.38
N ILE A 321 8.50 3.61 11.08
CA ILE A 321 8.39 4.94 10.46
C ILE A 321 9.76 5.50 10.06
N PRO A 322 10.81 5.47 10.91
CA PRO A 322 12.15 5.83 10.47
C PRO A 322 12.66 4.99 9.29
N HIS A 323 12.34 3.69 9.24
CA HIS A 323 12.71 2.84 8.11
C HIS A 323 11.90 3.17 6.84
N ALA A 324 10.64 3.57 6.96
CA ALA A 324 9.85 4.04 5.82
C ALA A 324 10.46 5.32 5.23
N ILE A 325 10.80 6.30 6.08
CA ILE A 325 11.50 7.53 5.68
C ILE A 325 12.85 7.19 5.04
N ALA A 326 13.64 6.32 5.68
CA ALA A 326 14.94 5.91 5.15
C ALA A 326 14.83 5.19 3.80
N MET A 327 13.79 4.37 3.60
CA MET A 327 13.51 3.71 2.32
C MET A 327 13.19 4.74 1.23
N VAL A 328 12.37 5.76 1.53
CA VAL A 328 12.13 6.88 0.60
C VAL A 328 13.44 7.60 0.29
N VAL A 329 14.29 7.89 1.28
CA VAL A 329 15.62 8.50 1.04
C VAL A 329 16.46 7.64 0.10
N ARG A 330 16.45 6.31 0.23
CA ARG A 330 17.17 5.39 -0.66
C ARG A 330 16.62 5.43 -2.09
N VAL A 331 15.29 5.44 -2.27
CA VAL A 331 14.65 5.57 -3.59
C VAL A 331 14.95 6.93 -4.21
N LEU A 332 14.82 8.03 -3.46
CA LEU A 332 15.10 9.38 -3.94
C LEU A 332 16.57 9.58 -4.29
N ASN A 333 17.50 9.02 -3.51
CA ASN A 333 18.92 9.02 -3.86
C ASN A 333 19.14 8.40 -5.23
N ARG A 334 18.56 7.22 -5.46
CA ARG A 334 18.66 6.57 -6.76
C ARG A 334 17.98 7.35 -7.88
N ALA A 335 16.77 7.87 -7.64
CA ALA A 335 16.02 8.64 -8.61
C ALA A 335 16.79 9.89 -9.04
N ALA A 336 17.45 10.57 -8.10
CA ALA A 336 18.29 11.73 -8.36
C ALA A 336 19.53 11.44 -9.23
N ASP A 337 19.97 10.17 -9.35
CA ASP A 337 21.04 9.80 -10.29
C ASP A 337 20.54 9.61 -11.74
N ARG A 338 19.22 9.50 -11.93
CA ARG A 338 18.59 9.44 -13.26
C ARG A 338 18.26 10.83 -13.81
N LEU A 339 17.97 11.77 -12.91
CA LEU A 339 17.55 13.13 -13.22
C LEU A 339 18.75 14.01 -13.59
#